data_AF-A0A517P8W4-F1
#
_entry.id   AF-A0A517P8W4-F1
#
_cell.length_a   1.000
_cell.length_b   1.000
_cell.length_c   1.000
_cell.angle_alpha   90.00
_cell.angle_beta   90.00
_cell.angle_gamma   90.00
#
_symmetry.space_group_name_H-M   'P 1'
#
loop_
_entity.id
_entity.type
_entity.pdbx_description
1 polymer ?
#
loop_
_entity_poly.entity_id
_entity_poly.type
_entity_poly.pdbx_seq_one_letter_code
_entity_poly.pdbx_strand_id
1 'polypeptide(L)'
;MPTEEQKERANAIERHIFFAALGLGFVAFILQLITKDERLSARIFVTGFWLAFAVGNFTTFYTGRLRWKNGPTFTRESSPILFYGSALSFCIGTMSIATFLLWTAYTSK
;
A
#
# COMPACT_ATOMS: atom_id res chain seq x y z
N MET A 1 24.28 3.54 4.74
CA MET A 1 23.21 2.91 3.92
C MET A 1 22.81 1.61 4.59
N PRO A 2 21.53 1.20 4.64
CA PRO A 2 21.14 -0.08 5.26
C PRO A 2 21.85 -1.27 4.60
N THR A 3 22.20 -2.29 5.39
CA THR A 3 22.85 -3.51 4.91
C THR A 3 21.88 -4.35 4.07
N GLU A 4 22.38 -5.28 3.25
CA GLU A 4 21.52 -6.15 2.44
C GLU A 4 20.58 -7.00 3.31
N GLU A 5 21.07 -7.49 4.46
CA GLU A 5 20.24 -8.21 5.44
C GLU A 5 19.11 -7.33 6.00
N GLN A 6 19.39 -6.05 6.29
CA GLN A 6 18.36 -5.09 6.73
C GLN A 6 17.33 -4.82 5.63
N LYS A 7 17.75 -4.75 4.37
CA LYS A 7 16.84 -4.56 3.23
C LYS A 7 15.93 -5.77 3.04
N GLU A 8 16.47 -6.99 3.16
CA GLU A 8 15.68 -8.22 3.06
C GLU A 8 14.65 -8.33 4.18
N ARG A 9 15.03 -7.99 5.42
CA ARG A 9 14.10 -7.93 6.55
C ARG A 9 12.99 -6.90 6.33
N ALA A 10 13.33 -5.71 5.83
CA ALA A 10 12.35 -4.68 5.51
C ALA A 10 11.35 -5.14 4.43
N ASN A 11 11.84 -5.78 3.36
CA ASN A 11 10.99 -6.37 2.31
C ASN A 11 10.13 -7.54 2.82
N ALA A 12 10.60 -8.29 3.83
CA ALA A 12 9.80 -9.31 4.49
C ALA A 12 8.67 -8.67 5.30
N ILE A 13 8.95 -7.61 6.08
CA ILE A 13 7.95 -6.86 6.86
C ILE A 13 6.88 -6.27 5.94
N GLU A 14 7.28 -5.65 4.83
CA GLU A 14 6.35 -5.12 3.83
C GLU A 14 5.38 -6.19 3.32
N ARG A 15 5.88 -7.38 2.98
CA ARG A 15 5.04 -8.51 2.55
C ARG A 15 4.05 -8.95 3.62
N HIS A 16 4.49 -9.06 4.87
CA HIS A 16 3.59 -9.43 5.98
C HIS A 16 2.48 -8.40 6.18
N ILE A 17 2.82 -7.12 6.09
CA ILE A 17 1.85 -6.03 6.26
C ILE A 17 0.87 -5.98 5.07
N PHE A 18 1.34 -6.27 3.86
CA PHE A 18 0.46 -6.41 2.69
C PHE A 18 -0.54 -7.56 2.89
N PHE A 19 -0.11 -8.73 3.36
CA PHE A 19 -1.02 -9.83 3.69
C PHE A 19 -1.96 -9.49 4.84
N ALA A 20 -1.47 -8.78 5.88
CA ALA A 20 -2.31 -8.33 6.98
C ALA A 20 -3.41 -7.37 6.49
N ALA A 21 -3.10 -6.47 5.56
CA ALA A 21 -4.08 -5.56 4.97
C ALA A 21 -5.12 -6.27 4.10
N LEU A 22 -4.72 -7.30 3.33
CA LEU A 22 -5.66 -8.17 2.62
C LEU A 22 -6.58 -8.91 3.62
N GLY A 23 -6.02 -9.41 4.71
CA GLY A 23 -6.78 -10.03 5.80
C GLY A 23 -7.80 -9.08 6.42
N LEU A 24 -7.40 -7.83 6.70
CA LEU A 24 -8.30 -6.77 7.17
C LEU A 24 -9.41 -6.46 6.16
N GLY A 25 -9.09 -6.44 4.87
CA GLY A 25 -10.09 -6.27 3.81
C GLY A 25 -11.11 -7.41 3.78
N PHE A 26 -10.68 -8.64 3.98
CA PHE A 26 -11.58 -9.80 4.09
C PHE A 26 -12.47 -9.72 5.33
N VAL A 27 -11.92 -9.30 6.47
CA VAL A 27 -12.69 -9.07 7.70
C VAL A 27 -13.71 -7.94 7.50
N ALA A 28 -13.33 -6.85 6.84
CA ALA A 28 -14.25 -5.76 6.51
C ALA A 28 -15.43 -6.25 5.65
N PHE A 29 -15.14 -7.08 4.65
CA PHE A 29 -16.17 -7.71 3.82
C PHE A 29 -17.12 -8.60 4.63
N ILE A 30 -16.61 -9.46 5.52
CA ILE A 30 -17.46 -10.26 6.41
C ILE A 30 -18.31 -9.37 7.31
N LEU A 31 -17.72 -8.32 7.88
CA LEU A 31 -18.46 -7.37 8.72
C LEU A 31 -19.60 -6.72 7.93
N GLN A 32 -19.38 -6.34 6.68
CA GLN A 32 -20.44 -5.82 5.81
C GLN A 32 -21.62 -6.79 5.67
N LEU A 33 -21.34 -8.09 5.49
CA LEU A 33 -22.39 -9.11 5.36
C LEU A 33 -23.21 -9.26 6.64
N ILE A 34 -22.59 -9.10 7.80
CA ILE A 34 -23.23 -9.26 9.11
C ILE A 34 -24.00 -7.99 9.50
N THR A 35 -23.35 -6.83 9.45
CA THR A 35 -23.91 -5.57 9.94
C THR A 35 -24.77 -4.86 8.89
N LYS A 36 -24.64 -5.24 7.62
CA LYS A 36 -25.19 -4.50 6.45
C LYS A 36 -24.75 -3.04 6.39
N ASP A 37 -23.71 -2.66 7.14
CA ASP A 37 -23.16 -1.32 7.17
C ASP A 37 -22.00 -1.21 6.18
N GLU A 38 -22.33 -0.78 4.96
CA GLU A 38 -21.37 -0.56 3.88
C GLU A 38 -20.35 0.54 4.22
N ARG A 39 -20.76 1.54 5.01
CA ARG A 39 -19.90 2.67 5.38
C ARG A 39 -18.81 2.23 6.33
N LEU A 40 -19.15 1.40 7.32
CA LEU A 40 -18.17 0.85 8.26
C LEU A 40 -17.18 -0.06 7.55
N SER A 41 -17.66 -0.97 6.69
CA SER A 41 -16.80 -1.86 5.89
C SER A 41 -15.82 -1.08 5.01
N ALA A 42 -16.32 -0.09 4.26
CA ALA A 42 -15.48 0.73 3.40
C ALA A 42 -14.42 1.53 4.17
N ARG A 43 -14.76 2.05 5.36
CA ARG A 43 -13.79 2.73 6.23
C ARG A 43 -12.65 1.80 6.64
N ILE A 44 -12.98 0.59 7.14
CA ILE A 44 -11.99 -0.40 7.57
C ILE A 44 -11.10 -0.79 6.38
N PHE A 45 -11.72 -1.07 5.22
CA PHE A 45 -11.00 -1.42 4.00
C PHE A 45 -10.02 -0.31 3.58
N VAL A 46 -10.49 0.94 3.50
CA VAL A 46 -9.64 2.05 3.09
C VAL A 46 -8.52 2.31 4.10
N THR A 47 -8.79 2.25 5.41
CA THR A 47 -7.75 2.41 6.43
C THR A 47 -6.69 1.31 6.32
N GLY A 48 -7.09 0.05 6.13
CA GLY A 48 -6.16 -1.05 5.93
C GLY A 48 -5.34 -0.90 4.65
N PHE A 49 -5.98 -0.52 3.54
CA PHE A 49 -5.32 -0.24 2.27
C PHE A 49 -4.30 0.90 2.39
N TRP A 50 -4.66 1.99 3.06
CA TRP A 50 -3.78 3.13 3.29
C TRP A 50 -2.56 2.76 4.14
N LEU A 51 -2.76 1.98 5.21
CA LEU A 51 -1.67 1.53 6.07
C LEU A 51 -0.67 0.63 5.32
N ALA A 52 -1.16 -0.33 4.53
CA ALA A 52 -0.32 -1.20 3.71
C ALA A 52 0.56 -0.37 2.76
N PHE A 53 -0.06 0.62 2.14
CA PHE A 53 0.58 1.48 1.18
C PHE A 53 1.61 2.42 1.81
N ALA A 54 1.29 3.01 2.97
CA ALA A 54 2.22 3.83 3.74
C ALA A 54 3.49 3.04 4.09
N VAL A 55 3.33 1.78 4.49
CA VAL A 55 4.47 0.91 4.82
C VAL A 55 5.27 0.49 3.58
N GLY A 56 4.62 0.20 2.45
CA GLY A 56 5.32 -0.07 1.19
C GLY A 56 6.19 1.11 0.74
N ASN A 57 5.67 2.35 0.85
CA ASN A 57 6.46 3.55 0.57
C ASN A 57 7.58 3.76 1.56
N PHE A 58 7.30 3.62 2.86
CA PHE A 58 8.34 3.72 3.88
C PHE A 58 9.47 2.71 3.60
N THR A 59 9.13 1.47 3.25
CA THR A 59 10.10 0.42 2.91
C THR A 59 10.92 0.78 1.66
N THR A 60 10.28 1.33 0.62
CA THR A 60 10.95 1.85 -0.58
C THR A 60 11.94 2.99 -0.23
N PHE A 61 11.51 3.93 0.62
CA PHE A 61 12.33 5.05 1.12
C PHE A 61 13.33 4.66 2.22
N TYR A 62 13.21 3.48 2.81
CA TYR A 62 14.21 2.94 3.72
C TYR A 62 15.29 2.18 2.93
N THR A 63 14.89 1.27 2.05
CA THR A 63 15.79 0.37 1.32
C THR A 63 16.54 1.03 0.16
N GLY A 64 15.99 2.11 -0.40
CA GLY A 64 16.58 2.77 -1.57
C GLY A 64 16.29 2.06 -2.89
N ARG A 65 15.36 1.11 -2.88
CA ARG A 65 15.02 0.28 -4.05
C ARG A 65 13.52 0.30 -4.27
N LEU A 66 13.12 0.54 -5.51
CA LEU A 66 11.76 0.34 -5.98
C LEU A 66 11.78 -0.75 -7.04
N ARG A 67 11.04 -1.84 -6.81
CA ARG A 67 11.00 -2.99 -7.72
C ARG A 67 9.58 -3.21 -8.19
N TRP A 68 9.37 -3.03 -9.50
CA TRP A 68 8.11 -3.44 -10.12
C TRP A 68 8.01 -4.96 -10.17
N LYS A 69 6.81 -5.50 -9.94
CA LYS A 69 6.56 -6.93 -10.12
C LYS A 69 6.84 -7.29 -11.59
N ASN A 70 7.84 -8.15 -11.82
CA ASN A 70 8.36 -8.52 -13.13
C ASN A 70 8.95 -7.35 -13.96
N GLY A 71 9.29 -6.24 -13.32
CA GLY A 71 9.86 -5.07 -13.99
C GLY A 71 11.27 -4.72 -13.52
N PRO A 72 11.85 -3.64 -14.05
CA PRO A 72 13.16 -3.15 -13.64
C PRO A 72 13.15 -2.75 -12.16
N THR A 73 14.32 -2.88 -11.51
CA THR A 73 14.56 -2.33 -10.18
C THR A 73 15.22 -0.98 -10.33
N PHE A 74 14.58 0.06 -9.81
CA PHE A 74 15.14 1.40 -9.75
C PHE A 74 15.77 1.62 -8.39
N THR A 75 16.94 2.26 -8.35
CA THR A 75 17.62 2.58 -7.10
C THR A 75 17.93 4.06 -7.02
N ARG A 76 18.01 4.61 -5.81
CA ARG A 76 18.38 6.03 -5.64
C ARG A 76 19.77 6.37 -6.16
N GLU A 77 20.68 5.40 -6.15
CA GLU A 77 22.07 5.60 -6.55
C GLU A 77 22.24 5.50 -8.08
N SER A 78 21.62 4.48 -8.69
CA SER A 78 21.78 4.24 -10.13
C SER A 78 20.80 5.03 -11.01
N SER A 79 19.60 5.31 -10.50
CA SER A 79 18.50 5.87 -11.30
C SER A 79 17.56 6.74 -10.45
N PRO A 80 18.06 7.85 -9.86
CA PRO A 80 17.31 8.67 -8.90
C PRO A 80 16.01 9.23 -9.48
N ILE A 81 16.02 9.77 -10.69
CA ILE A 81 14.82 10.36 -11.32
C ILE A 81 13.73 9.28 -11.50
N LEU A 82 14.10 8.09 -11.99
CA LEU A 82 13.16 6.99 -12.18
C LEU A 82 12.67 6.42 -10.85
N PHE A 83 13.52 6.38 -9.82
CA PHE A 83 13.13 5.98 -8.47
C PHE A 83 12.09 6.94 -7.87
N TYR A 84 12.39 8.24 -7.81
CA TYR A 84 11.48 9.22 -7.22
C TYR A 84 10.21 9.40 -8.07
N GLY A 85 10.34 9.40 -9.40
CA GLY A 85 9.20 9.44 -10.32
C GLY A 85 8.27 8.24 -10.12
N SER A 86 8.82 7.02 -10.09
CA SER A 86 8.00 5.81 -9.88
C SER A 86 7.35 5.80 -8.49
N ALA A 87 8.09 6.18 -7.45
CA ALA A 87 7.55 6.25 -6.09
C ALA A 87 6.42 7.28 -5.97
N LEU A 88 6.60 8.47 -6.57
CA LEU A 88 5.57 9.52 -6.61
C LEU A 88 4.34 9.08 -7.40
N SER A 89 4.52 8.50 -8.60
CA SER A 89 3.40 7.98 -9.40
C SER A 89 2.63 6.89 -8.66
N PHE A 90 3.33 6.02 -7.94
CA PHE A 90 2.70 5.00 -7.11
C PHE A 90 1.89 5.63 -5.97
N CYS A 91 2.43 6.64 -5.28
CA CYS A 91 1.72 7.42 -4.25
C CYS A 91 0.45 8.07 -4.76
N ILE A 92 0.53 8.76 -5.89
CA ILE A 92 -0.62 9.44 -6.47
C ILE A 92 -1.69 8.41 -6.85
N GLY A 93 -1.32 7.34 -7.55
CA GLY A 93 -2.26 6.32 -7.99
C GLY A 93 -3.06 5.70 -6.85
N THR A 94 -2.41 5.34 -5.74
CA THR A 94 -3.10 4.73 -4.61
C THR A 94 -3.86 5.71 -3.75
N MET A 95 -3.38 6.95 -3.57
CA MET A 95 -4.19 8.00 -2.94
C MET A 95 -5.45 8.29 -3.76
N SER A 96 -5.37 8.30 -5.09
CA SER A 96 -6.54 8.45 -5.97
C SER A 96 -7.51 7.29 -5.82
N ILE A 97 -7.03 6.04 -5.79
CA ILE A 97 -7.89 4.86 -5.56
C ILE A 97 -8.56 4.93 -4.18
N ALA A 98 -7.81 5.21 -3.13
CA ALA A 98 -8.34 5.34 -1.76
C ALA A 98 -9.40 6.45 -1.67
N THR A 99 -9.14 7.59 -2.30
CA THR A 99 -10.07 8.73 -2.35
C THR A 99 -11.34 8.37 -3.11
N PHE A 100 -11.23 7.69 -4.26
CA PHE A 100 -12.37 7.21 -5.03
C PHE A 100 -13.23 6.23 -4.22
N LEU A 101 -12.61 5.24 -3.57
CA LEU A 101 -13.32 4.26 -2.74
C LEU A 101 -14.03 4.90 -1.55
N LEU A 102 -13.40 5.87 -0.88
CA LEU A 102 -14.06 6.66 0.16
C LEU A 102 -15.25 7.43 -0.41
N TRP A 103 -15.07 8.11 -1.54
CA TRP A 103 -16.14 8.87 -2.18
C TRP A 103 -17.33 7.97 -2.54
N THR A 104 -17.10 6.79 -3.12
CA THR A 104 -18.17 5.83 -3.42
C THR A 104 -18.88 5.37 -2.15
N ALA A 105 -18.15 5.13 -1.06
CA ALA A 105 -18.74 4.70 0.21
C ALA A 105 -19.60 5.79 0.87
N TYR A 106 -19.28 7.07 0.66
CA TYR A 106 -20.05 8.18 1.22
C TYR A 106 -21.21 8.64 0.33
N THR A 107 -21.17 8.36 -0.97
CA THR A 107 -22.21 8.79 -1.93
C THR A 107 -23.17 7.68 -2.36
N SER A 108 -22.85 6.41 -2.09
CA SER A 108 -23.80 5.29 -2.22
C SER A 108 -24.98 5.50 -1.26
N LYS A 109 -26.20 5.45 -1.80
CA LYS A 109 -27.46 5.69 -1.08
C LYS A 109 -28.04 4.40 -0.53
#